data_AF-A0A317PS80-F1
#
_entry.id   AF-A0A317PS80-F1
#
_cell.length_a   1.000
_cell.length_b   1.000
_cell.length_c   1.000
_cell.angle_alpha   90.00
_cell.angle_beta   90.00
_cell.angle_gamma   90.00
#
_symmetry.space_group_name_H-M   'P 1'
#
loop_
_entity.id
_entity.type
_entity.pdbx_description
1 polymer ?
#
loop_
_entity_poly.entity_id
_entity_poly.type
_entity_poly.pdbx_seq_one_letter_code
_entity_poly.pdbx_strand_id
1 'polypeptide(L)' 'MTASSPSRVRRFFDAAALSISFATQADRLAHTPENAFHARGTTRQQAIRDLLDRL' A
#
# COMPACT_ATOMS: atom_id res chain seq x y z
N MET A 1 -25.15 -22.23 -17.01
CA MET A 1 -25.21 -20.75 -16.98
C MET A 1 -24.17 -20.26 -15.99
N THR A 2 -23.04 -19.77 -16.48
CA THR A 2 -21.96 -19.23 -15.63
C THR A 2 -22.38 -17.88 -15.09
N ALA A 3 -22.87 -17.85 -13.84
CA ALA A 3 -22.98 -16.60 -13.11
C ALA A 3 -21.55 -16.06 -12.91
N SER A 4 -21.10 -15.20 -13.83
CA SER A 4 -19.98 -14.28 -13.61
C SER A 4 -20.39 -13.38 -12.45
N SER A 5 -20.18 -13.89 -11.24
CA SER A 5 -20.71 -13.29 -10.04
C SER A 5 -20.07 -11.90 -9.89
N PRO A 6 -20.84 -10.82 -9.77
CA PRO A 6 -20.32 -9.45 -9.63
C PRO A 6 -19.34 -9.32 -8.45
N SER A 7 -19.40 -10.25 -7.50
CA SER A 7 -18.46 -10.42 -6.39
C SER A 7 -17.02 -10.75 -6.82
N ARG A 8 -16.78 -11.49 -7.90
CA ARG A 8 -15.42 -11.84 -8.36
C ARG A 8 -14.73 -10.67 -9.06
N VAL A 9 -15.47 -9.98 -9.93
CA VAL A 9 -14.98 -8.78 -10.62
C VAL A 9 -14.73 -7.66 -9.60
N ARG A 10 -15.66 -7.46 -8.66
CA ARG A 10 -15.48 -6.51 -7.56
C ARG A 10 -14.28 -6.84 -6.69
N ARG A 11 -14.11 -8.11 -6.27
CA ARG A 11 -12.92 -8.56 -5.54
C ARG A 11 -11.61 -8.31 -6.30
N PHE A 12 -11.60 -8.51 -7.62
CA PHE A 12 -10.42 -8.21 -8.43
C PHE A 12 -10.08 -6.72 -8.41
N PHE A 13 -11.07 -5.85 -8.63
CA PHE A 13 -10.85 -4.40 -8.58
C PHE A 13 -10.51 -3.89 -7.17
N ASP A 14 -11.10 -4.46 -6.12
CA ASP A 14 -10.77 -4.16 -4.72
C ASP A 14 -9.30 -4.55 -4.44
N ALA A 15 -8.87 -5.75 -4.88
CA ALA A 15 -7.49 -6.18 -4.75
C ALA A 15 -6.53 -5.30 -5.56
N ALA A 16 -6.90 -4.93 -6.79
CA ALA A 16 -6.10 -4.02 -7.62
C ALA A 16 -5.96 -2.63 -6.98
N ALA A 17 -7.04 -2.10 -6.39
CA ALA A 17 -7.04 -0.83 -5.69
C ALA A 17 -6.14 -0.85 -4.45
N LEU A 18 -6.13 -1.97 -3.70
CA LEU A 18 -5.20 -2.19 -2.59
C LEU A 18 -3.74 -2.21 -3.07
N SER A 19 -3.44 -2.93 -4.15
CA SER A 19 -2.08 -2.98 -4.71
C SER A 19 -1.59 -1.61 -5.20
N ILE A 20 -2.44 -0.85 -5.90
CA ILE A 20 -2.10 0.50 -6.38
C ILE A 20 -1.89 1.46 -5.19
N SER A 21 -2.76 1.38 -4.18
CA SER A 21 -2.65 2.20 -2.97
C SER A 21 -1.37 1.89 -2.21
N PHE A 22 -1.00 0.62 -2.10
CA PHE A 22 0.27 0.20 -1.51
C PHE A 22 1.45 0.73 -2.31
N ALA A 23 1.49 0.50 -3.62
CA ALA A 23 2.59 0.95 -4.48
C ALA A 23 2.77 2.47 -4.41
N THR A 24 1.68 3.24 -4.42
CA THR A 24 1.71 4.70 -4.30
C THR A 24 2.24 5.16 -2.94
N GLN A 25 1.88 4.46 -1.86
CA GLN A 25 2.38 4.78 -0.52
C GLN A 25 3.87 4.41 -0.37
N ALA A 26 4.28 3.26 -0.90
CA ALA A 26 5.67 2.83 -0.90
C ALA A 26 6.55 3.80 -1.72
N ASP A 27 6.08 4.23 -2.88
CA ASP A 27 6.77 5.22 -3.73
C ASP A 27 6.94 6.56 -3.00
N ARG A 28 5.88 7.04 -2.33
CA ARG A 28 5.97 8.26 -1.51
C ARG A 28 7.00 8.11 -0.38
N LEU A 29 7.02 6.97 0.31
CA LEU A 29 7.99 6.70 1.37
C LEU A 29 9.43 6.64 0.82
N ALA A 30 9.62 6.07 -0.37
CA ALA A 30 10.93 6.00 -1.02
C ALA A 30 11.47 7.39 -1.39
N HIS A 31 10.60 8.27 -1.89
CA HIS A 31 10.94 9.66 -2.24
C HIS A 31 10.94 10.63 -1.06
N THR A 32 10.45 10.18 0.11
CA THR A 32 10.48 11.01 1.31
C THR A 32 11.93 11.13 1.81
N PRO A 33 12.42 12.35 2.08
CA PRO A 33 13.77 12.54 2.57
C PRO A 33 13.94 11.98 4.00
N GLU A 34 15.14 11.46 4.31
CA GLU A 34 15.42 10.77 5.58
C GLU A 34 15.12 11.64 6.81
N ASN A 35 15.33 12.95 6.70
CA ASN A 35 15.07 13.92 7.75
C ASN A 35 13.60 13.92 8.24
N ALA A 36 12.64 13.66 7.36
CA ALA A 36 11.23 13.59 7.71
C ALA A 36 10.92 12.35 8.58
N PHE A 37 11.66 11.26 8.38
CA PHE A 37 11.59 10.07 9.23
C PHE A 37 12.25 10.32 10.58
N HIS A 38 13.46 10.91 10.58
CA HIS A 38 14.16 11.29 11.81
C HIS A 38 13.37 12.27 12.67
N ALA A 39 12.72 13.27 12.07
CA ALA A 39 11.86 14.23 12.78
C ALA A 39 10.68 13.56 13.49
N ARG A 40 10.23 12.39 12.98
CA ARG A 40 9.18 11.57 13.59
C ARG A 40 9.72 10.49 14.53
N GLY A 41 11.04 10.40 14.72
CA GLY A 41 11.68 9.36 15.52
C GLY A 41 11.59 7.96 14.90
N THR A 42 11.43 7.88 13.57
CA THR A 42 11.31 6.62 12.81
C THR A 42 12.39 6.55 11.73
N THR A 43 12.52 5.40 11.06
CA THR A 43 13.37 5.21 9.88
C THR A 43 12.53 4.89 8.66
N ARG A 44 13.06 5.12 7.46
CA ARG A 44 12.39 4.72 6.21
C ARG A 44 12.04 3.23 6.22
N GLN A 45 12.94 2.39 6.71
CA GLN A 45 12.73 0.93 6.80
C GLN A 45 11.57 0.58 7.75
N GLN A 46 11.49 1.26 8.89
CA GLN A 46 10.38 1.08 9.83
C GLN A 46 9.06 1.49 9.18
N ALA A 47 9.02 2.63 8.49
CA ALA A 47 7.80 3.11 7.83
C ALA A 47 7.34 2.21 6.67
N ILE A 48 8.27 1.61 5.92
CA ILE A 48 7.95 0.62 4.89
C ILE A 48 7.44 -0.69 5.52
N ARG A 49 8.03 -1.11 6.65
CA ARG A 49 7.54 -2.28 7.39
C ARG A 49 6.14 -2.06 7.94
N ASP A 50 5.89 -0.91 8.56
CA ASP A 50 4.56 -0.53 9.04
C ASP A 50 3.52 -0.46 7.90
N LEU A 51 3.96 -0.11 6.68
CA LEU A 51 3.10 -0.14 5.49
C LEU A 51 2.77 -1.58 5.06
N LEU A 52 3.73 -2.51 5.15
CA LEU A 52 3.53 -3.93 4.86
C LEU A 52 2.64 -4.61 5.89
N ASP A 53 2.79 -4.28 7.18
CA ASP A 53 2.00 -4.87 8.27
C ASP A 53 0.50 -4.45 8.24
N ARG A 54 0.16 -3.43 7.46
CA ARG A 54 -1.23 -2.94 7.29
C ARG A 54 -1.99 -3.62 6.15
N LEU A 55 -1.33 -4.44 5.34
CA LEU A 55 -1.96 -5.26 4.29
C LEU A 55 -2.55 -6.54 4.88
#